data_AF-A0A2M8Y9Y8-F1
#
_entry.id   AF-A0A2M8Y9Y8-F1
#
_cell.length_a   1.000
_cell.length_b   1.000
_cell.length_c   1.000
_cell.angle_alpha   90.00
_cell.angle_beta   90.00
_cell.angle_gamma   90.00
#
_symmetry.space_group_name_H-M   'P 1'
#
loop_
_entity.id
_entity.type
_entity.pdbx_description
1 polymer ?
#
loop_
_entity_poly.entity_id
_entity_poly.type
_entity_poly.pdbx_seq_one_letter_code
_entity_poly.pdbx_strand_id
1 'polypeptide(L)'
;MHVFSIGDTNFEVDVAKSRISVSAQADGMWEVNIRIEADDDVFMRLTEDDDAPWSWALYPPSFSLQGLRVAGADAAPVRMLAVDAGNPHCESALYMMEYRDVADLRLVELSAQRLAVTGKVDFFGKSLPFAIDMPSVA
;
A
#
# COMPACT_ATOMS: atom_id res chain seq x y z
N MET A 1 1.56 12.76 -8.77
CA MET A 1 0.40 12.73 -7.86
C MET A 1 0.74 11.74 -6.76
N HIS A 2 0.41 12.05 -5.51
CA HIS A 2 0.67 11.19 -4.35
C HIS A 2 -0.70 10.72 -3.82
N VAL A 3 -1.13 9.55 -4.26
CA VAL A 3 -2.44 9.00 -3.91
C VAL A 3 -2.25 7.92 -2.87
N PHE A 4 -2.98 8.06 -1.77
CA PHE A 4 -3.32 6.96 -0.87
C PHE A 4 -4.80 7.09 -0.55
N SER A 5 -5.64 6.45 -1.34
CA SER A 5 -7.10 6.56 -1.20
C SER A 5 -7.71 5.31 -0.58
N ILE A 6 -8.73 5.50 0.25
CA ILE A 6 -9.62 4.44 0.74
C ILE A 6 -11.06 4.90 0.51
N GLY A 7 -11.84 4.13 -0.26
CA GLY A 7 -13.12 4.57 -0.80
C GLY A 7 -12.94 5.85 -1.62
N ASP A 8 -13.72 6.88 -1.31
CA ASP A 8 -13.69 8.18 -1.99
C ASP A 8 -12.75 9.20 -1.32
N THR A 9 -12.03 8.81 -0.26
CA THR A 9 -11.13 9.71 0.48
C THR A 9 -9.69 9.46 0.09
N ASN A 10 -8.96 10.54 -0.27
CA ASN A 10 -7.51 10.50 -0.48
C ASN A 10 -6.80 11.11 0.73
N PHE A 11 -5.97 10.30 1.40
CA PHE A 11 -5.13 10.69 2.53
C PHE A 11 -3.76 11.22 2.09
N GLU A 12 -3.47 11.16 0.78
CA GLU A 12 -2.16 11.44 0.21
C GLU A 12 -1.05 10.54 0.76
N VAL A 13 0.10 10.51 0.09
CA VAL A 13 1.26 9.71 0.55
C VAL A 13 2.29 10.63 1.18
N ASP A 14 2.72 10.30 2.39
CA ASP A 14 3.96 10.82 2.95
C ASP A 14 5.13 10.07 2.33
N VAL A 15 5.70 10.64 1.27
CA VAL A 15 6.85 10.05 0.56
C VAL A 15 8.08 9.96 1.46
N ALA A 16 8.24 10.89 2.40
CA ALA A 16 9.41 10.94 3.27
C ALA A 16 9.39 9.83 4.32
N LYS A 17 8.22 9.36 4.74
CA LYS A 17 8.05 8.20 5.63
C LYS A 17 7.90 6.86 4.90
N SER A 18 7.47 6.89 3.65
CA SER A 18 7.26 5.68 2.83
C SER A 18 8.58 5.03 2.39
N ARG A 19 8.62 3.69 2.33
CA ARG A 19 9.79 2.89 1.98
C ARG A 19 9.41 1.77 1.01
N ILE A 20 10.27 1.57 0.02
CA ILE A 20 10.20 0.47 -0.93
C ILE A 20 11.58 -0.20 -0.90
N SER A 21 11.64 -1.51 -0.73
CA SER A 21 12.88 -2.28 -0.87
C SER A 21 12.67 -3.45 -1.81
N VAL A 22 13.64 -3.64 -2.69
CA VAL A 22 13.70 -4.75 -3.62
C VAL A 22 15.09 -5.37 -3.49
N SER A 23 15.15 -6.64 -3.11
CA SER A 23 16.42 -7.34 -2.87
C SER A 23 16.49 -8.64 -3.68
N ALA A 24 17.61 -8.86 -4.37
CA ALA A 24 17.87 -10.11 -5.06
C ALA A 24 18.14 -11.23 -4.04
N GLN A 25 17.49 -12.37 -4.25
CA GLN A 25 17.63 -13.57 -3.44
C GLN A 25 18.55 -14.57 -4.14
N ALA A 26 19.12 -15.50 -3.36
CA ALA A 26 20.09 -16.48 -3.86
C ALA A 26 19.51 -17.48 -4.89
N ASP A 27 18.19 -17.63 -4.93
CA ASP A 27 17.44 -18.49 -5.85
C ASP A 27 17.07 -17.79 -7.18
N GLY A 28 17.52 -16.56 -7.39
CA GLY A 28 17.20 -15.76 -8.58
C GLY A 28 15.85 -15.03 -8.50
N MET A 29 15.13 -15.15 -7.38
CA MET A 29 13.93 -14.37 -7.11
C MET A 29 14.30 -12.99 -6.56
N TRP A 30 13.39 -12.02 -6.68
CA TRP A 30 13.47 -10.77 -5.94
C TRP A 30 12.44 -10.77 -4.83
N GLU A 31 12.82 -10.29 -3.65
CA GLU A 31 11.92 -10.03 -2.55
C GLU A 31 11.57 -8.54 -2.51
N VAL A 32 10.28 -8.25 -2.51
CA VAL A 32 9.71 -6.91 -2.50
C VAL A 32 9.07 -6.67 -1.14
N ASN A 33 9.50 -5.61 -0.47
CA ASN A 33 8.87 -5.11 0.74
C ASN A 33 8.47 -3.65 0.54
N ILE A 34 7.24 -3.30 0.89
CA ILE A 34 6.66 -1.98 0.71
C ILE A 34 6.03 -1.55 2.03
N ARG A 35 6.29 -0.31 2.43
CA ARG A 35 5.62 0.36 3.54
C ARG A 35 5.25 1.76 3.11
N ILE A 36 3.97 2.06 3.01
CA ILE A 36 3.46 3.37 2.58
C ILE A 36 2.71 3.99 3.74
N GLU A 37 3.09 5.21 4.07
CA GLU A 37 2.44 6.01 5.12
C GLU A 37 1.63 7.12 4.46
N ALA A 38 0.43 7.38 4.97
CA ALA A 38 -0.32 8.56 4.59
C ALA A 38 0.25 9.84 5.22
N ASP A 39 -0.12 10.98 4.63
CA ASP A 39 0.29 12.29 5.14
C ASP A 39 -0.46 12.65 6.44
N ASP A 40 0.30 12.96 7.48
CA ASP A 40 -0.26 13.26 8.81
C ASP A 40 -1.12 14.54 8.78
N ASP A 41 -0.70 15.58 8.05
CA ASP A 41 -1.40 16.86 8.02
C ASP A 41 -2.72 16.74 7.24
N VAL A 42 -2.73 15.97 6.15
CA VAL A 42 -3.94 15.62 5.41
C VAL A 42 -4.88 14.79 6.28
N PHE A 43 -4.36 13.78 6.99
CA PHE A 43 -5.16 12.98 7.92
C PHE A 43 -5.80 13.84 9.00
N MET A 44 -5.01 14.67 9.70
CA MET A 44 -5.50 15.53 10.78
C MET A 44 -6.63 16.46 10.30
N ARG A 45 -6.53 17.01 9.08
CA ARG A 45 -7.59 17.82 8.48
C ARG A 45 -8.84 17.01 8.13
N LEU A 46 -8.69 15.76 7.70
CA LEU A 46 -9.81 14.88 7.35
C LEU A 46 -10.56 14.34 8.58
N THR A 47 -9.92 14.39 9.76
CA THR A 47 -10.48 13.91 11.03
C THR A 47 -10.73 15.01 12.06
N GLU A 48 -10.56 16.29 11.69
CA GLU A 48 -10.75 17.43 12.60
C GLU A 48 -12.20 17.58 13.06
N ASP A 49 -13.16 17.24 12.19
CA ASP A 49 -14.59 17.24 12.49
C ASP A 49 -14.99 15.87 13.07
N ASP A 50 -15.62 15.88 14.25
CA ASP A 50 -16.11 14.67 14.93
C ASP A 50 -17.15 13.91 14.10
N ASP A 51 -17.86 14.59 13.19
CA ASP A 51 -18.85 13.99 12.28
C ASP A 51 -18.22 13.51 10.94
N ALA A 52 -16.90 13.69 10.74
CA ALA A 52 -16.23 13.26 9.52
C ALA A 52 -16.23 11.72 9.36
N PRO A 53 -16.20 11.19 8.12
CA PRO A 53 -16.23 9.74 7.87
C PRO A 53 -15.11 8.93 8.54
N TRP A 54 -14.01 9.59 8.91
CA TRP A 54 -12.80 9.00 9.48
C TRP A 54 -12.49 9.49 10.89
N SER A 55 -13.41 10.22 11.55
CA SER A 55 -13.21 10.76 12.91
C SER A 55 -12.95 9.69 13.97
N TRP A 56 -13.34 8.44 13.70
CA TRP A 56 -13.08 7.28 14.55
C TRP A 56 -11.62 6.81 14.49
N ALA A 57 -10.83 7.17 13.47
CA ALA A 57 -9.47 6.71 13.29
C ALA A 57 -8.50 7.50 14.18
N LEU A 58 -7.56 6.81 14.83
CA LEU A 58 -6.55 7.45 15.70
C LEU A 58 -5.23 7.72 14.98
N TYR A 59 -4.98 7.03 13.87
CA TYR A 59 -3.73 7.12 13.12
C TYR A 59 -4.01 7.25 11.63
N PRO A 60 -3.14 7.97 10.89
CA PRO A 60 -3.16 7.96 9.44
C PRO A 60 -3.02 6.52 8.91
N PRO A 61 -3.61 6.20 7.75
CA PRO A 61 -3.48 4.88 7.18
C PRO A 61 -2.04 4.55 6.83
N SER A 62 -1.65 3.32 7.17
CA SER A 62 -0.36 2.73 6.85
C SER A 62 -0.59 1.42 6.09
N PHE A 63 0.00 1.29 4.90
CA PHE A 63 -0.03 0.04 4.12
C PHE A 63 1.32 -0.66 4.22
N SER A 64 1.29 -1.98 4.45
CA SER A 64 2.46 -2.83 4.41
C SER A 64 2.27 -4.00 3.44
N LEU A 65 3.36 -4.34 2.75
CA LEU A 65 3.55 -5.57 1.99
C LEU A 65 4.94 -6.10 2.34
N GLN A 66 5.03 -7.34 2.78
CA GLN A 66 6.31 -7.95 3.18
C GLN A 66 6.45 -9.31 2.51
N GLY A 67 7.69 -9.64 2.10
CA GLY A 67 8.04 -10.97 1.59
C GLY A 67 7.48 -11.32 0.20
N LEU A 68 6.99 -10.34 -0.57
CA LEU A 68 6.49 -10.64 -1.91
C LEU A 68 7.65 -11.09 -2.81
N ARG A 69 7.66 -12.37 -3.17
CA ARG A 69 8.65 -12.92 -4.10
C ARG A 69 8.17 -12.84 -5.54
N VAL A 70 8.97 -12.22 -6.39
CA VAL A 70 8.73 -12.10 -7.83
C VAL A 70 9.91 -12.68 -8.60
N ALA A 71 9.67 -13.25 -9.77
CA ALA A 71 10.77 -13.68 -10.63
C ALA A 71 11.63 -12.46 -10.99
N GLY A 72 12.94 -12.55 -10.79
CA GLY A 72 13.86 -11.49 -11.18
C GLY A 72 13.80 -11.30 -12.69
N ALA A 73 13.23 -10.19 -13.14
CA ALA A 73 13.31 -9.80 -14.54
C ALA A 73 14.59 -8.99 -14.75
N ASP A 74 15.34 -9.28 -15.81
CA ASP A 74 16.40 -8.39 -16.30
C ASP A 74 15.79 -6.99 -16.53
N ALA A 75 16.03 -6.07 -15.60
CA ALA A 75 15.71 -4.64 -15.63
C ALA A 75 14.25 -4.20 -15.93
N ALA A 76 13.31 -5.13 -16.17
CA ALA A 76 11.95 -4.78 -16.53
C ALA A 76 11.08 -4.44 -15.30
N PRO A 77 10.20 -3.44 -15.39
CA PRO A 77 9.29 -3.09 -14.30
C PRO A 77 8.34 -4.26 -13.99
N VAL A 78 8.08 -4.50 -12.70
CA VAL A 78 7.03 -5.44 -12.28
C VAL A 78 5.70 -4.77 -12.62
N ARG A 79 4.91 -5.39 -13.49
CA ARG A 79 3.64 -4.83 -13.96
C ARG A 79 2.51 -5.84 -13.85
N MET A 80 1.34 -5.34 -13.41
CA MET A 80 0.08 -6.09 -13.33
C MET A 80 0.23 -7.44 -12.64
N LEU A 81 0.96 -7.47 -11.53
CA LEU A 81 1.09 -8.66 -10.71
C LEU A 81 -0.09 -8.73 -9.74
N ALA A 82 -0.97 -9.70 -9.95
CA ALA A 82 -1.90 -10.11 -8.91
C ALA A 82 -1.08 -10.74 -7.77
N VAL A 83 -1.18 -10.16 -6.58
CA VAL A 83 -0.58 -10.75 -5.38
C VAL A 83 -1.63 -11.71 -4.83
N ASP A 84 -1.47 -12.98 -5.15
CA ASP A 84 -2.39 -14.02 -4.68
C ASP A 84 -2.30 -14.13 -3.15
N ALA A 85 -3.45 -14.13 -2.48
CA ALA A 85 -3.57 -14.42 -1.05
C ALA A 85 -3.04 -15.83 -0.71
N GLY A 86 -2.89 -16.70 -1.72
CA GLY A 86 -2.24 -18.00 -1.62
C GLY A 86 -0.71 -18.00 -1.70
N ASN A 87 -0.03 -16.85 -1.82
CA ASN A 87 1.44 -16.80 -1.72
C ASN A 87 1.84 -16.91 -0.23
N PRO A 88 2.33 -18.09 0.22
CA PRO A 88 2.53 -18.36 1.65
C PRO A 88 3.68 -17.56 2.26
N HIS A 89 4.39 -16.76 1.45
CA HIS A 89 5.53 -15.96 1.87
C HIS A 89 5.24 -14.47 1.93
N CYS A 90 4.02 -14.06 1.56
CA CYS A 90 3.66 -12.67 1.44
C CYS A 90 2.61 -12.28 2.48
N GLU A 91 2.90 -11.24 3.26
CA GLU A 91 1.96 -10.64 4.20
C GLU A 91 1.62 -9.22 3.74
N SER A 92 0.34 -8.86 3.78
CA SER A 92 -0.11 -7.51 3.45
C SER A 92 -1.19 -7.05 4.41
N ALA A 93 -1.07 -5.82 4.90
CA ALA A 93 -2.05 -5.26 5.82
C ALA A 93 -2.21 -3.75 5.63
N LEU A 94 -3.35 -3.24 6.08
CA LEU A 94 -3.59 -1.81 6.24
C LEU A 94 -3.89 -1.53 7.72
N TYR A 95 -3.22 -0.53 8.30
CA TYR A 95 -3.34 -0.17 9.71
C TYR A 95 -3.90 1.24 9.86
N MET A 96 -4.94 1.39 10.69
CA MET A 96 -5.52 2.69 11.10
C MET A 96 -5.92 2.73 12.58
N MET A 97 -5.51 1.72 13.36
CA MET A 97 -5.77 1.47 14.80
C MET A 97 -5.58 -0.02 15.09
N GLU A 98 -6.03 -0.82 14.14
CA GLU A 98 -5.88 -2.27 14.08
C GLU A 98 -5.45 -2.65 12.66
N TYR A 99 -4.75 -3.78 12.56
CA TYR A 99 -4.37 -4.34 11.28
C TYR A 99 -5.61 -4.94 10.60
N ARG A 100 -5.80 -4.56 9.35
CA ARG A 100 -6.82 -5.11 8.47
C ARG A 100 -6.15 -5.92 7.38
N ASP A 101 -6.70 -7.08 7.10
CA ASP A 101 -6.33 -7.87 5.95
C ASP A 101 -6.67 -7.11 4.67
N VAL A 102 -5.83 -7.28 3.66
CA VAL A 102 -6.03 -6.71 2.34
C VAL A 102 -6.50 -7.80 1.39
N ALA A 103 -7.68 -7.60 0.81
CA ALA A 103 -8.23 -8.47 -0.23
C ALA A 103 -7.94 -7.93 -1.63
N ASP A 104 -7.96 -8.80 -2.65
CA ASP A 104 -7.78 -8.45 -4.06
C ASP A 104 -6.52 -7.60 -4.35
N LEU A 105 -5.43 -7.83 -3.62
CA LEU A 105 -4.19 -7.06 -3.77
C LEU A 105 -3.60 -7.21 -5.18
N ARG A 106 -3.29 -6.08 -5.80
CA ARG A 106 -2.61 -6.02 -7.09
C ARG A 106 -1.49 -5.00 -7.03
N LEU A 107 -0.28 -5.45 -7.37
CA LEU A 107 0.84 -4.59 -7.70
C LEU A 107 0.75 -4.23 -9.18
N VAL A 108 0.12 -3.09 -9.45
CA VAL A 108 -0.15 -2.61 -10.82
C VAL A 108 1.15 -2.20 -11.50
N GLU A 109 2.03 -1.50 -10.79
CA GLU A 109 3.35 -1.12 -11.28
C GLU A 109 4.34 -1.00 -10.11
N LEU A 110 5.52 -1.58 -10.26
CA LEU A 110 6.71 -1.27 -9.48
C LEU A 110 7.89 -1.11 -10.45
N SER A 111 8.30 0.13 -10.64
CA SER A 111 9.41 0.53 -11.50
C SER A 111 10.27 1.57 -10.79
N ALA A 112 11.42 1.91 -11.37
CA ALA A 112 12.25 3.00 -10.86
C ALA A 112 11.56 4.38 -10.88
N GLN A 113 10.39 4.50 -11.51
CA GLN A 113 9.67 5.78 -11.66
C GLN A 113 8.39 5.83 -10.83
N ARG A 114 7.75 4.68 -10.57
CA ARG A 114 6.38 4.66 -10.03
C ARG A 114 6.10 3.38 -9.24
N LEU A 115 5.38 3.56 -8.15
CA LEU A 115 4.66 2.52 -7.45
C LEU A 115 3.15 2.74 -7.65
N ALA A 116 2.45 1.71 -8.09
CA ALA A 116 1.00 1.66 -8.14
C ALA A 116 0.48 0.34 -7.55
N VAL A 117 -0.36 0.44 -6.52
CA VAL A 117 -0.95 -0.69 -5.80
C VAL A 117 -2.45 -0.46 -5.65
N THR A 118 -3.25 -1.52 -5.77
CA THR A 118 -4.69 -1.47 -5.48
C THR A 118 -5.11 -2.69 -4.70
N GLY A 119 -6.16 -2.57 -3.91
CA GLY A 119 -6.82 -3.70 -3.28
C GLY A 119 -8.12 -3.27 -2.61
N LYS A 120 -8.58 -4.07 -1.67
CA LYS A 120 -9.76 -3.80 -0.85
C LYS A 120 -9.45 -4.04 0.61
N VAL A 121 -10.10 -3.26 1.46
CA VAL A 121 -10.00 -3.35 2.91
C VAL A 121 -11.39 -3.23 3.51
N ASP A 122 -11.68 -4.05 4.51
CA ASP A 122 -12.99 -4.05 5.16
C ASP A 122 -12.97 -3.13 6.39
N PHE A 123 -13.89 -2.17 6.42
CA PHE A 123 -14.16 -1.31 7.57
C PHE A 123 -15.64 -1.36 7.92
N PHE A 124 -15.96 -1.70 9.18
CA PHE A 124 -17.34 -1.77 9.69
C PHE A 124 -18.31 -2.55 8.77
N GLY A 125 -17.85 -3.69 8.24
CA GLY A 125 -18.64 -4.55 7.36
C GLY A 125 -18.81 -4.04 5.92
N LYS A 126 -18.11 -2.96 5.54
CA LYS A 126 -18.04 -2.46 4.16
C LYS A 126 -16.66 -2.72 3.57
N SER A 127 -16.65 -3.35 2.40
CA SER A 127 -15.44 -3.53 1.62
C SER A 127 -15.18 -2.28 0.79
N LEU A 128 -14.13 -1.54 1.16
CA LEU A 128 -13.73 -0.30 0.50
C LEU A 128 -12.53 -0.57 -0.41
N PRO A 129 -12.53 -0.06 -1.66
CA PRO A 129 -11.33 -0.09 -2.48
C PRO A 129 -10.27 0.81 -1.86
N PHE A 130 -9.00 0.42 -1.93
CA PHE A 130 -7.90 1.33 -1.70
C PHE A 130 -6.95 1.35 -2.91
N ALA A 131 -6.28 2.48 -3.09
CA ALA A 131 -5.29 2.67 -4.13
C ALA A 131 -4.11 3.50 -3.62
N ILE A 132 -2.91 3.11 -4.05
CA ILE A 132 -1.68 3.86 -3.84
C ILE A 132 -1.09 4.15 -5.22
N ASP A 133 -0.73 5.40 -5.47
CA ASP A 133 -0.03 5.84 -6.68
C ASP A 133 0.97 6.94 -6.31
N MET A 134 2.25 6.64 -6.44
CA MET A 134 3.32 7.57 -6.09
C MET A 134 4.55 7.37 -6.98
N PRO A 135 5.42 8.39 -7.10
CA PRO A 135 6.76 8.19 -7.65
C PRO A 135 7.53 7.17 -6.81
N SER A 136 8.24 6.25 -7.47
CA SER A 136 9.20 5.39 -6.78
C SER A 136 10.49 6.17 -6.61
N VAL A 137 10.84 6.51 -5.37
CA VAL A 137 12.15 7.09 -5.08
C VAL A 137 13.08 5.91 -4.80
N ALA A 138 13.91 5.55 -5.80
CA ALA A 138 14.96 4.55 -5.65
C ALA A 138 16.15 5.12 -4.86
#